data_AF-A0A6G0RSX5-F1
#
_entry.id   AF-A0A6G0RSX5-F1
#
_cell.length_a   1.000
_cell.length_b   1.000
_cell.length_c   1.000
_cell.angle_alpha   90.00
_cell.angle_beta   90.00
_cell.angle_gamma   90.00
#
_symmetry.space_group_name_H-M   'P 1'
#
loop_
_entity.id
_entity.type
_entity.pdbx_description
1 polymer ?
#
loop_
_entity_poly.entity_id
_entity_poly.type
_entity_poly.pdbx_seq_one_letter_code
_entity_poly.pdbx_strand_id
1 'polypeptide(L)'
;MKTLVVLAALATCVAARNSSTEYSTKSGIRTWVDPETPSDRQMYLSSRGRQWELVMSDEFNVANRSFRPGDDHMWTSLDKPDGVNGALEVYAHNMTSTKCDSDGTCYFYIETDTANETVSVYNMYTHPPGYQNASFYYRAAMVQSWNKFCFQGGMLEVRAQLPGAVSKASNNPDLALGASGQVTDTSYYPTWPGIWMMGNLGRAIFSGSTNRMWPFSYDKCEPELFDPTNQRISACDDSPGYGLNPNQGRGAPEIDLLEGGGLAISSSLQIAPGMPSDFRLFAADAKGVDVTNPYCVYTYDCKTQGANLIDVPTAYYEQQRGHKSW
;
A
#
# COMPACT_ATOMS: atom_id res chain seq x y z
N MET A 1 -55.95 1.12 -47.18
CA MET A 1 -54.58 0.88 -46.71
C MET A 1 -54.15 2.12 -45.93
N LYS A 2 -54.21 2.07 -44.59
CA LYS A 2 -53.91 3.21 -43.72
C LYS A 2 -52.46 3.09 -43.26
N THR A 3 -51.60 4.01 -43.68
CA THR A 3 -50.18 4.06 -43.30
C THR A 3 -50.07 4.72 -41.93
N LEU A 4 -49.69 3.93 -40.92
CA LEU A 4 -49.37 4.42 -39.58
C LEU A 4 -47.91 4.89 -39.60
N VAL A 5 -47.65 6.18 -39.52
CA VAL A 5 -46.30 6.72 -39.31
C VAL A 5 -46.06 6.80 -37.82
N VAL A 6 -45.21 5.92 -37.30
CA VAL A 6 -44.75 5.95 -35.91
C VAL A 6 -43.62 6.98 -35.80
N LEU A 7 -43.88 8.09 -35.11
CA LEU A 7 -42.83 9.03 -34.70
C LEU A 7 -42.03 8.39 -33.55
N ALA A 8 -40.80 7.97 -33.82
CA ALA A 8 -39.86 7.59 -32.78
C ALA A 8 -39.25 8.86 -32.16
N ALA A 9 -39.65 9.20 -30.93
CA ALA A 9 -38.98 10.24 -30.16
C ALA A 9 -37.63 9.68 -29.66
N LEU A 10 -36.52 10.17 -30.23
CA LEU A 10 -35.20 9.95 -29.64
C LEU A 10 -35.12 10.75 -28.34
N ALA A 11 -35.32 10.08 -27.21
CA ALA A 11 -34.95 10.60 -25.90
C ALA A 11 -33.42 10.49 -25.77
N THR A 12 -32.70 11.59 -26.01
CA THR A 12 -31.30 11.71 -25.61
C THR A 12 -31.25 11.74 -24.08
N CYS A 13 -30.92 10.61 -23.46
CA CYS A 13 -30.54 10.57 -22.05
C CYS A 13 -29.23 11.33 -21.88
N VAL A 14 -29.34 12.61 -21.53
CA VAL A 14 -28.19 13.36 -21.01
C VAL A 14 -27.83 12.69 -19.69
N ALA A 15 -26.69 12.01 -19.63
CA ALA A 15 -26.14 11.54 -18.38
C ALA A 15 -26.02 12.74 -17.44
N ALA A 16 -26.86 12.78 -16.40
CA ALA A 16 -26.78 13.81 -15.38
C ALA A 16 -25.36 13.73 -14.81
N ARG A 17 -24.56 14.79 -15.04
CA ARG A 17 -23.36 15.02 -14.24
C ARG A 17 -23.85 14.99 -12.79
N ASN A 18 -23.40 14.00 -12.03
CA ASN A 18 -23.67 13.93 -10.61
C ASN A 18 -22.97 15.14 -9.98
N SER A 19 -23.68 16.27 -9.93
CA SER A 19 -23.27 17.45 -9.21
C SER A 19 -23.31 17.07 -7.75
N SER A 20 -22.23 16.47 -7.24
CA SER A 20 -22.03 16.38 -5.80
C SER A 20 -22.03 17.81 -5.28
N THR A 21 -23.13 18.22 -4.66
CA THR A 21 -23.15 19.43 -3.86
C THR A 21 -22.18 19.19 -2.71
N GLU A 22 -20.94 19.66 -2.86
CA GLU A 22 -20.01 19.72 -1.76
C GLU A 22 -20.52 20.79 -0.79
N TYR A 23 -20.94 20.34 0.40
CA TYR A 23 -21.35 21.24 1.47
C TYR A 23 -20.11 21.70 2.20
N SER A 24 -19.87 23.01 2.22
CA SER A 24 -18.84 23.59 3.07
C SER A 24 -19.18 23.32 4.53
N THR A 25 -18.20 22.87 5.31
CA THR A 25 -18.36 22.75 6.75
C THR A 25 -18.46 24.15 7.38
N LYS A 26 -19.30 24.31 8.41
CA LYS A 26 -19.42 25.59 9.13
C LYS A 26 -18.15 25.95 9.89
N SER A 27 -17.33 24.96 10.26
CA SER A 27 -16.05 25.15 10.94
C SER A 27 -14.96 25.67 10.02
N GLY A 28 -15.12 25.58 8.69
CA GLY A 28 -14.04 25.83 7.73
C GLY A 28 -13.02 24.69 7.62
N ILE A 29 -13.19 23.61 8.41
CA ILE A 29 -12.34 22.41 8.40
C ILE A 29 -12.98 21.37 7.50
N ARG A 30 -12.25 20.82 6.54
CA ARG A 30 -12.81 19.84 5.57
C ARG A 30 -13.27 18.56 6.27
N THR A 31 -14.20 17.85 5.63
CA THR A 31 -14.90 16.69 6.21
C THR A 31 -13.99 15.57 6.73
N TRP A 32 -12.82 15.36 6.11
CA TRP A 32 -11.87 14.29 6.47
C TRP A 32 -10.62 14.80 7.17
N VAL A 33 -10.58 16.08 7.52
CA VAL A 33 -9.44 16.72 8.19
C VAL A 33 -9.72 16.74 9.69
N ASP A 34 -8.79 16.20 10.46
CA ASP A 34 -8.81 16.26 11.92
C ASP A 34 -8.82 17.75 12.36
N PRO A 35 -9.80 18.17 13.18
CA PRO A 35 -9.84 19.53 13.71
C PRO A 35 -8.60 19.94 14.52
N GLU A 36 -7.85 18.97 15.04
CA GLU A 36 -6.62 19.21 15.78
C GLU A 36 -5.38 19.27 14.88
N THR A 37 -5.50 19.04 13.56
CA THR A 37 -4.35 19.16 12.65
C THR A 37 -3.81 20.60 12.67
N PRO A 38 -2.51 20.78 12.97
CA PRO A 38 -1.90 22.10 13.06
C PRO A 38 -2.10 22.97 11.81
N SER A 39 -2.31 24.27 12.00
CA SER A 39 -2.62 25.20 10.92
C SER A 39 -1.52 25.30 9.84
N ASP A 40 -0.26 25.04 10.19
CA ASP A 40 0.90 25.02 9.29
C ASP A 40 1.01 23.69 8.49
N ARG A 41 0.12 22.74 8.74
CA ARG A 41 0.03 21.45 8.04
C ARG A 41 -1.21 21.35 7.13
N GLN A 42 -2.09 22.35 7.18
CA GLN A 42 -3.29 22.46 6.32
C GLN A 42 -2.95 22.78 4.86
N MET A 43 -1.77 23.36 4.61
CA MET A 43 -1.29 23.76 3.28
C MET A 43 0.15 23.30 3.09
N TYR A 44 0.45 22.76 1.91
CA TYR A 44 1.80 22.37 1.52
C TYR A 44 2.22 23.05 0.23
N LEU A 45 3.40 23.65 0.20
CA LEU A 45 4.00 24.16 -1.02
C LEU A 45 4.89 23.08 -1.63
N SER A 46 4.44 22.48 -2.72
CA SER A 46 5.22 21.46 -3.42
C SER A 46 6.55 22.01 -3.94
N SER A 47 7.50 21.11 -4.17
CA SER A 47 8.80 21.42 -4.79
C SER A 47 8.70 22.09 -6.17
N ARG A 48 7.52 22.05 -6.81
CA ARG A 48 7.20 22.70 -8.08
C ARG A 48 6.42 24.01 -7.92
N GLY A 49 6.32 24.55 -6.70
CA GLY A 49 5.64 25.82 -6.41
C GLY A 49 4.11 25.74 -6.42
N ARG A 50 3.52 24.54 -6.58
CA ARG A 50 2.06 24.36 -6.45
C ARG A 50 1.67 24.28 -4.99
N GLN A 51 0.63 25.01 -4.60
CA GLN A 51 0.00 24.86 -3.30
C GLN A 51 -0.95 23.65 -3.33
N TRP A 52 -0.80 22.78 -2.34
CA TRP A 52 -1.67 21.63 -2.09
C TRP A 52 -2.39 21.86 -0.76
N GLU A 53 -3.69 21.58 -0.76
CA GLU A 53 -4.53 21.68 0.42
C GLU A 53 -4.63 20.32 1.07
N LEU A 54 -4.64 20.28 2.41
CA LEU A 54 -4.88 19.06 3.16
C LEU A 54 -6.32 18.58 2.93
N VAL A 55 -6.47 17.31 2.56
CA VAL A 55 -7.79 16.72 2.25
C VAL A 55 -8.20 15.63 3.23
N MET A 56 -7.25 15.05 3.97
CA MET A 56 -7.49 14.06 5.01
C MET A 56 -6.34 14.08 6.02
N SER A 57 -6.65 13.95 7.31
CA SER A 57 -5.67 13.80 8.38
C SER A 57 -6.28 13.10 9.60
N ASP A 58 -5.41 12.57 10.46
CA ASP A 58 -5.76 12.05 11.78
C ASP A 58 -4.56 12.25 12.71
N GLU A 59 -4.71 13.05 13.76
CA GLU A 59 -3.64 13.29 14.74
C GLU A 59 -3.68 12.24 15.87
N PHE A 60 -4.74 11.43 15.94
CA PHE A 60 -4.95 10.39 16.96
C PHE A 60 -4.98 10.92 18.42
N ASN A 61 -5.38 12.19 18.62
CA ASN A 61 -5.37 12.87 19.92
C ASN A 61 -6.49 12.44 20.90
N VAL A 62 -7.45 11.62 20.45
CA VAL A 62 -8.49 11.08 21.32
C VAL A 62 -8.07 9.70 21.79
N ALA A 63 -7.79 9.54 23.09
CA ALA A 63 -7.38 8.26 23.68
C ALA A 63 -8.50 7.19 23.66
N ASN A 64 -8.09 5.93 23.65
CA ASN A 64 -8.94 4.74 23.71
C ASN A 64 -9.96 4.63 22.56
N ARG A 65 -9.61 5.11 21.36
CA ARG A 65 -10.44 4.88 20.17
C ARG A 65 -10.55 3.39 19.87
N SER A 66 -11.76 2.94 19.56
CA SER A 66 -12.00 1.61 19.03
C SER A 66 -11.98 1.68 17.51
N PHE A 67 -11.20 0.80 16.88
CA PHE A 67 -11.18 0.66 15.43
C PHE A 67 -11.99 -0.55 14.95
N ARG A 68 -12.83 -1.15 15.80
CA ARG A 68 -13.70 -2.25 15.36
C ARG A 68 -14.62 -1.79 14.22
N PRO A 69 -15.08 -2.71 13.36
CA PRO A 69 -16.00 -2.37 12.29
C PRO A 69 -17.24 -1.61 12.82
N GLY A 70 -17.38 -0.35 12.39
CA GLY A 70 -18.49 0.53 12.76
C GLY A 70 -18.18 1.55 13.86
N ASP A 71 -17.10 1.39 14.62
CA ASP A 71 -16.80 2.25 15.76
C ASP A 71 -16.04 3.54 15.37
N ASP A 72 -15.28 3.49 14.27
CA ASP A 72 -14.52 4.62 13.75
C ASP A 72 -14.93 4.95 12.32
N HIS A 73 -15.06 6.24 12.01
CA HIS A 73 -15.51 6.72 10.70
C HIS A 73 -14.48 6.53 9.59
N MET A 74 -13.18 6.44 9.92
CA MET A 74 -12.09 6.46 8.95
C MET A 74 -11.29 5.16 8.94
N TRP A 75 -11.12 4.54 10.09
CA TRP A 75 -10.25 3.37 10.26
C TRP A 75 -11.04 2.12 10.64
N THR A 76 -10.58 0.96 10.19
CA THR A 76 -11.14 -0.35 10.58
C THR A 76 -10.01 -1.33 10.86
N SER A 77 -9.95 -1.86 12.07
CA SER A 77 -9.05 -2.96 12.43
C SER A 77 -9.57 -4.31 11.95
N LEU A 78 -8.67 -5.27 11.80
CA LEU A 78 -8.97 -6.62 11.34
C LEU A 78 -8.87 -7.65 12.47
N ASP A 79 -9.62 -8.74 12.32
CA ASP A 79 -9.65 -9.89 13.24
C ASP A 79 -9.61 -11.19 12.44
N LYS A 80 -8.41 -11.56 11.97
CA LYS A 80 -8.15 -12.77 11.18
C LYS A 80 -6.63 -13.04 11.07
N PRO A 81 -6.21 -14.30 10.79
CA PRO A 81 -4.81 -14.56 10.40
C PRO A 81 -4.45 -13.76 9.16
N ASP A 82 -3.23 -13.21 9.08
CA ASP A 82 -2.76 -12.47 7.89
C ASP A 82 -2.95 -13.34 6.62
N GLY A 83 -2.37 -14.54 6.64
CA GLY A 83 -2.58 -15.57 5.63
C GLY A 83 -1.75 -15.40 4.35
N VAL A 84 -0.84 -14.42 4.30
CA VAL A 84 0.18 -14.28 3.24
C VAL A 84 1.59 -14.20 3.85
N ASN A 85 2.62 -14.26 3.00
CA ASN A 85 4.04 -14.01 3.34
C ASN A 85 4.66 -14.83 4.49
N GLY A 86 4.01 -15.91 4.96
CA GLY A 86 4.50 -16.70 6.08
C GLY A 86 4.38 -15.99 7.44
N ALA A 87 3.48 -15.00 7.53
CA ALA A 87 3.14 -14.30 8.77
C ALA A 87 2.83 -15.28 9.92
N LEU A 88 3.33 -14.96 11.11
CA LEU A 88 3.25 -15.81 12.30
C LEU A 88 2.13 -15.38 13.25
N GLU A 89 1.46 -14.28 12.92
CA GLU A 89 0.48 -13.60 13.75
C GLU A 89 -0.96 -13.73 13.25
N VAL A 90 -1.88 -13.59 14.21
CA VAL A 90 -3.29 -13.27 13.95
C VAL A 90 -3.49 -11.78 14.22
N TYR A 91 -4.09 -11.06 13.27
CA TYR A 91 -4.56 -9.70 13.56
C TYR A 91 -5.78 -9.77 14.46
N ALA A 92 -5.83 -8.90 15.46
CA ALA A 92 -6.95 -8.82 16.37
C ALA A 92 -7.31 -7.37 16.73
N HIS A 93 -8.61 -7.11 16.89
CA HIS A 93 -9.13 -5.78 17.18
C HIS A 93 -8.57 -5.14 18.46
N ASN A 94 -8.16 -5.93 19.45
CA ASN A 94 -7.69 -5.45 20.75
C ASN A 94 -6.18 -5.21 20.80
N MET A 95 -5.46 -5.41 19.69
CA MET A 95 -4.02 -5.17 19.59
C MET A 95 -3.70 -3.77 19.02
N THR A 96 -4.68 -2.87 19.04
CA THR A 96 -4.53 -1.50 18.56
C THR A 96 -5.54 -0.59 19.23
N SER A 97 -5.14 0.64 19.48
CA SER A 97 -6.00 1.75 19.89
C SER A 97 -5.22 3.05 19.73
N THR A 98 -5.70 4.10 20.38
CA THR A 98 -4.98 5.35 20.60
C THR A 98 -4.69 5.51 22.09
N LYS A 99 -3.57 6.13 22.42
CA LYS A 99 -3.16 6.39 23.79
C LYS A 99 -2.54 7.78 23.88
N CYS A 100 -2.66 8.41 25.05
CA CYS A 100 -1.94 9.63 25.39
C CYS A 100 -1.03 9.36 26.58
N ASP A 101 0.23 9.74 26.47
CA ASP A 101 1.20 9.69 27.57
C ASP A 101 1.06 10.91 28.49
N SER A 102 1.72 10.86 29.65
CA SER A 102 1.63 11.91 30.67
C SER A 102 2.19 13.26 30.24
N ASP A 103 2.99 13.30 29.18
CA ASP A 103 3.55 14.52 28.59
C ASP A 103 2.60 15.19 27.58
N GLY A 104 1.42 14.60 27.35
CA GLY A 104 0.41 15.08 26.41
C GLY A 104 0.58 14.55 24.99
N THR A 105 1.59 13.71 24.72
CA THR A 105 1.76 13.08 23.41
C THR A 105 0.71 11.99 23.24
N CYS A 106 -0.17 12.15 22.25
CA CYS A 106 -1.10 11.12 21.83
C CYS A 106 -0.64 10.43 20.55
N TYR A 107 -0.98 9.16 20.40
CA TYR A 107 -0.58 8.35 19.26
C TYR A 107 -1.52 7.16 19.05
N PHE A 108 -1.64 6.76 17.78
CA PHE A 108 -2.06 5.43 17.39
C PHE A 108 -0.96 4.42 17.73
N TYR A 109 -1.34 3.24 18.22
CA TYR A 109 -0.40 2.15 18.43
C TYR A 109 -0.90 0.83 17.89
N ILE A 110 0.06 -0.03 17.54
CA ILE A 110 -0.12 -1.46 17.35
C ILE A 110 0.72 -2.14 18.42
N GLU A 111 0.11 -3.09 19.11
CA GLU A 111 0.78 -3.95 20.07
C GLU A 111 0.98 -5.33 19.44
N THR A 112 2.09 -5.97 19.78
CA THR A 112 2.35 -7.36 19.41
C THR A 112 2.64 -8.14 20.68
N ASP A 113 1.98 -9.28 20.84
CA ASP A 113 2.20 -10.18 21.97
C ASP A 113 2.25 -11.63 21.48
N THR A 114 2.85 -12.48 22.31
CA THR A 114 2.81 -13.93 22.13
C THR A 114 1.38 -14.45 22.20
N ALA A 115 1.07 -15.38 21.32
CA ALA A 115 -0.17 -16.13 21.32
C ALA A 115 0.12 -17.58 20.91
N ASN A 116 -0.80 -18.50 21.16
CA ASN A 116 -0.69 -19.86 20.63
C ASN A 116 -2.07 -20.26 20.14
N GLU A 117 -2.36 -19.90 18.90
CA GLU A 117 -3.67 -20.09 18.29
C GLU A 117 -3.58 -21.08 17.12
N THR A 118 -4.61 -21.89 16.96
CA THR A 118 -4.77 -22.75 15.79
C THR A 118 -6.08 -22.38 15.11
N VAL A 119 -5.99 -21.91 13.87
CA VAL A 119 -7.13 -21.42 13.10
C VAL A 119 -7.35 -22.32 11.89
N SER A 120 -8.60 -22.67 11.62
CA SER A 120 -8.98 -23.36 10.38
C SER A 120 -9.05 -22.35 9.24
N VAL A 121 -8.18 -22.49 8.25
CA VAL A 121 -8.04 -21.58 7.10
C VAL A 121 -8.33 -22.33 5.81
N TYR A 122 -8.94 -21.64 4.85
CA TYR A 122 -9.16 -22.19 3.50
C TYR A 122 -7.92 -21.97 2.64
N ASN A 123 -7.25 -23.04 2.23
CA ASN A 123 -6.08 -23.00 1.38
C ASN A 123 -6.47 -23.19 -0.08
N MET A 124 -6.38 -22.12 -0.88
CA MET A 124 -6.67 -22.15 -2.32
C MET A 124 -5.53 -22.74 -3.16
N TYR A 125 -4.37 -23.00 -2.57
CA TYR A 125 -3.18 -23.48 -3.27
C TYR A 125 -2.98 -25.00 -3.18
N THR A 126 -3.79 -25.72 -2.40
CA THR A 126 -3.82 -27.19 -2.41
C THR A 126 -4.65 -27.72 -3.58
N HIS A 127 -4.41 -28.97 -3.98
CA HIS A 127 -5.14 -29.63 -5.05
C HIS A 127 -5.71 -30.97 -4.52
N PRO A 128 -7.02 -31.04 -4.17
CA PRO A 128 -8.03 -29.98 -4.26
C PRO A 128 -7.87 -28.88 -3.19
N PRO A 129 -8.40 -27.65 -3.44
CA PRO A 129 -8.52 -26.61 -2.42
C PRO A 129 -9.34 -27.09 -1.22
N GLY A 130 -8.95 -26.71 -0.01
CA GLY A 130 -9.63 -27.18 1.20
C GLY A 130 -9.24 -26.47 2.48
N TYR A 131 -9.98 -26.78 3.55
CA TYR A 131 -9.65 -26.28 4.89
C TYR A 131 -8.48 -27.05 5.49
N GLN A 132 -7.58 -26.33 6.15
CA GLN A 132 -6.49 -26.88 6.94
C GLN A 132 -6.31 -26.09 8.22
N ASN A 133 -5.74 -26.72 9.25
CA ASN A 133 -5.38 -26.02 10.48
C ASN A 133 -4.00 -25.37 10.30
N ALA A 134 -3.89 -24.11 10.68
CA ALA A 134 -2.63 -23.37 10.73
C ALA A 134 -2.41 -22.83 12.14
N SER A 135 -1.17 -22.91 12.62
CA SER A 135 -0.77 -22.42 13.93
C SER A 135 -0.12 -21.05 13.82
N PHE A 136 -0.48 -20.16 14.72
CA PHE A 136 0.04 -18.79 14.85
C PHE A 136 0.55 -18.58 16.27
N TYR A 137 1.68 -17.89 16.38
CA TYR A 137 2.47 -17.76 17.61
C TYR A 137 2.42 -16.35 18.21
N TYR A 138 1.77 -15.42 17.51
CA TYR A 138 1.69 -14.03 17.91
C TYR A 138 0.31 -13.46 17.60
N ARG A 139 -0.03 -12.35 18.25
CA ARG A 139 -1.13 -11.48 17.87
C ARG A 139 -0.59 -10.09 17.60
N ALA A 140 -1.12 -9.43 16.60
CA ALA A 140 -0.81 -8.06 16.24
C ALA A 140 -2.08 -7.34 15.77
N ALA A 141 -1.95 -6.17 15.14
CA ALA A 141 -3.07 -5.48 14.51
C ALA A 141 -2.74 -5.03 13.09
N MET A 142 -3.78 -5.01 12.26
CA MET A 142 -3.81 -4.32 10.98
C MET A 142 -5.02 -3.39 10.99
N VAL A 143 -4.82 -2.14 10.59
CA VAL A 143 -5.85 -1.11 10.50
C VAL A 143 -5.86 -0.51 9.10
N GLN A 144 -7.04 -0.37 8.50
CA GLN A 144 -7.18 0.11 7.12
C GLN A 144 -8.34 1.07 6.94
N SER A 145 -8.23 1.97 5.97
CA SER A 145 -9.27 2.89 5.51
C SER A 145 -10.01 2.39 4.26
N TRP A 146 -9.86 1.11 3.93
CA TRP A 146 -10.45 0.48 2.74
C TRP A 146 -11.95 0.75 2.62
N ASN A 147 -12.37 1.23 1.45
CA ASN A 147 -13.74 1.63 1.15
C ASN A 147 -14.33 2.74 2.05
N LYS A 148 -13.50 3.49 2.79
CA LYS A 148 -13.90 4.67 3.57
C LYS A 148 -13.32 5.96 2.97
N PHE A 149 -12.03 5.96 2.66
CA PHE A 149 -11.34 7.09 2.02
C PHE A 149 -10.56 6.61 0.79
N CYS A 150 -10.59 7.39 -0.30
CA CYS A 150 -9.89 7.08 -1.54
C CYS A 150 -8.88 8.17 -1.87
N PHE A 151 -7.60 7.86 -1.70
CA PHE A 151 -6.51 8.73 -2.13
C PHE A 151 -6.28 8.59 -3.64
N GLN A 152 -6.37 9.70 -4.38
CA GLN A 152 -6.26 9.71 -5.85
C GLN A 152 -4.96 10.35 -6.35
N GLY A 153 -4.03 10.66 -5.44
CA GLY A 153 -2.75 11.28 -5.72
C GLY A 153 -2.51 12.55 -4.91
N GLY A 154 -1.25 12.90 -4.74
CA GLY A 154 -0.81 14.01 -3.91
C GLY A 154 0.37 13.60 -3.04
N MET A 155 0.43 14.13 -1.83
CA MET A 155 1.41 13.79 -0.82
C MET A 155 0.73 13.06 0.34
N LEU A 156 1.35 12.00 0.82
CA LEU A 156 1.00 11.35 2.08
C LEU A 156 2.21 11.44 3.00
N GLU A 157 2.00 11.92 4.22
CA GLU A 157 3.03 12.01 5.25
C GLU A 157 2.56 11.26 6.49
N VAL A 158 3.45 10.46 7.07
CA VAL A 158 3.19 9.73 8.31
C VAL A 158 4.39 9.92 9.24
N ARG A 159 4.12 10.30 10.49
CA ARG A 159 5.12 10.32 11.55
C ARG A 159 4.99 9.03 12.36
N ALA A 160 5.95 8.13 12.23
CA ALA A 160 5.93 6.83 12.89
C ALA A 160 7.17 6.64 13.78
N GLN A 161 6.99 5.90 14.87
CA GLN A 161 8.08 5.33 15.66
C GLN A 161 8.02 3.82 15.50
N LEU A 162 9.10 3.23 14.97
CA LEU A 162 9.14 1.80 14.72
C LEU A 162 9.37 1.00 16.03
N PRO A 163 8.77 -0.19 16.15
CA PRO A 163 8.99 -1.08 17.28
C PRO A 163 10.45 -1.57 17.36
N GLY A 164 10.94 -1.73 18.58
CA GLY A 164 12.26 -2.28 18.86
C GLY A 164 12.55 -2.33 20.36
N ALA A 165 13.35 -3.31 20.77
CA ALA A 165 13.84 -3.42 22.14
C ALA A 165 14.98 -2.42 22.35
N VAL A 166 14.61 -1.15 22.60
CA VAL A 166 15.55 -0.01 22.70
C VAL A 166 15.71 0.53 24.13
N SER A 167 15.19 -0.18 25.13
CA SER A 167 15.39 0.17 26.54
C SER A 167 16.74 -0.34 27.05
N LYS A 168 17.30 0.28 28.09
CA LYS A 168 18.55 -0.22 28.73
C LYS A 168 18.42 -1.67 29.22
N ALA A 169 17.22 -2.10 29.62
CA ALA A 169 16.97 -3.45 30.13
C ALA A 169 17.04 -4.53 29.04
N SER A 170 16.91 -4.16 27.76
CA SER A 170 16.99 -5.09 26.63
C SER A 170 18.38 -5.71 26.46
N ASN A 171 19.44 -5.05 26.96
CA ASN A 171 20.84 -5.36 26.62
C ASN A 171 21.13 -5.33 25.10
N ASN A 172 20.32 -4.60 24.33
CA ASN A 172 20.54 -4.40 22.90
C ASN A 172 21.91 -3.71 22.66
N PRO A 173 22.86 -4.37 21.98
CA PRO A 173 24.19 -3.82 21.74
C PRO A 173 24.16 -2.59 20.83
N ASP A 174 23.15 -2.44 19.98
CA ASP A 174 23.02 -1.30 19.06
C ASP A 174 22.79 0.02 19.82
N LEU A 175 22.38 -0.01 21.09
CA LEU A 175 22.25 1.20 21.92
C LEU A 175 23.56 1.98 22.05
N ALA A 176 24.70 1.29 21.99
CA ALA A 176 26.01 1.92 22.05
C ALA A 176 26.36 2.72 20.77
N LEU A 177 25.68 2.43 19.65
CA LEU A 177 25.87 3.13 18.38
C LEU A 177 25.19 4.50 18.35
N GLY A 178 24.32 4.79 19.31
CA GLY A 178 23.59 6.06 19.43
C GLY A 178 22.34 6.14 18.54
N ALA A 179 21.65 7.28 18.59
CA ALA A 179 20.35 7.47 17.94
C ALA A 179 20.37 7.39 16.40
N SER A 180 21.56 7.49 15.78
CA SER A 180 21.75 7.37 14.34
C SER A 180 22.62 6.16 13.97
N GLY A 181 22.85 5.26 14.94
CA GLY A 181 23.54 4.01 14.71
C GLY A 181 22.72 3.09 13.80
N GLN A 182 23.37 2.48 12.82
CA GLN A 182 22.73 1.46 12.00
C GLN A 182 22.52 0.20 12.83
N VAL A 183 21.32 -0.37 12.78
CA VAL A 183 21.01 -1.67 13.38
C VAL A 183 22.03 -2.71 12.92
N THR A 184 22.44 -3.61 13.81
CA THR A 184 23.34 -4.72 13.45
C THR A 184 22.78 -6.09 13.82
N ASP A 185 21.85 -6.14 14.78
CA ASP A 185 21.25 -7.39 15.25
C ASP A 185 19.72 -7.29 15.22
N THR A 186 19.09 -8.04 14.29
CA THR A 186 17.65 -8.04 14.08
C THR A 186 16.87 -8.69 15.22
N SER A 187 17.51 -9.43 16.13
CA SER A 187 16.82 -10.07 17.26
C SER A 187 16.17 -9.07 18.23
N TYR A 188 16.66 -7.82 18.25
CA TYR A 188 16.08 -6.72 19.04
C TYR A 188 15.00 -5.93 18.28
N TYR A 189 14.73 -6.27 17.01
CA TYR A 189 13.74 -5.59 16.16
C TYR A 189 12.87 -6.65 15.45
N PRO A 190 12.09 -7.46 16.19
CA PRO A 190 11.55 -8.74 15.69
C PRO A 190 10.28 -8.63 14.84
N THR A 191 9.83 -7.41 14.53
CA THR A 191 8.54 -7.17 13.85
C THR A 191 8.76 -6.55 12.47
N TRP A 192 7.79 -6.77 11.57
CA TRP A 192 7.75 -6.18 10.24
C TRP A 192 6.62 -5.13 10.14
N PRO A 193 6.84 -3.88 10.55
CA PRO A 193 5.84 -2.82 10.38
C PRO A 193 5.61 -2.49 8.90
N GLY A 194 4.34 -2.23 8.55
CA GLY A 194 3.92 -1.85 7.22
C GLY A 194 3.02 -0.61 7.24
N ILE A 195 3.32 0.36 6.39
CA ILE A 195 2.56 1.57 6.09
C ILE A 195 2.53 1.70 4.57
N TRP A 196 1.40 1.35 3.99
CA TRP A 196 1.26 1.23 2.55
C TRP A 196 -0.16 1.54 2.11
N MET A 197 -0.32 1.76 0.81
CA MET A 197 -1.60 1.98 0.15
C MET A 197 -1.85 0.90 -0.88
N MET A 198 -3.12 0.55 -1.11
CA MET A 198 -3.51 -0.39 -2.15
C MET A 198 -4.71 0.12 -2.94
N GLY A 199 -4.73 -0.19 -4.24
CA GLY A 199 -5.88 0.11 -5.09
C GLY A 199 -7.16 -0.56 -4.57
N ASN A 200 -8.23 0.24 -4.44
CA ASN A 200 -9.46 -0.11 -3.70
C ASN A 200 -10.23 -1.33 -4.25
N LEU A 201 -9.90 -1.85 -5.44
CA LEU A 201 -10.51 -3.07 -5.98
C LEU A 201 -10.07 -4.34 -5.24
N GLY A 202 -8.87 -4.34 -4.66
CA GLY A 202 -8.40 -5.37 -3.75
C GLY A 202 -8.64 -4.94 -2.31
N ARG A 203 -8.84 -5.91 -1.42
CA ARG A 203 -8.79 -5.70 0.02
C ARG A 203 -7.61 -6.47 0.58
N ALA A 204 -6.70 -5.74 1.20
CA ALA A 204 -5.52 -6.28 1.85
C ALA A 204 -5.85 -7.53 2.68
N ILE A 205 -5.00 -8.57 2.59
CA ILE A 205 -5.14 -9.86 3.27
C ILE A 205 -6.42 -10.67 2.98
N PHE A 206 -7.30 -10.23 2.06
CA PHE A 206 -8.40 -11.03 1.53
C PHE A 206 -8.01 -11.59 0.16
N SER A 207 -7.32 -12.73 0.15
CA SER A 207 -6.68 -13.32 -1.04
C SER A 207 -7.61 -13.52 -2.23
N GLY A 208 -8.91 -13.78 -2.01
CA GLY A 208 -9.89 -13.89 -3.10
C GLY A 208 -10.14 -12.58 -3.86
N SER A 209 -9.88 -11.43 -3.23
CA SER A 209 -10.00 -10.09 -3.84
C SER A 209 -8.68 -9.61 -4.47
N THR A 210 -7.53 -10.08 -3.97
CA THR A 210 -6.21 -9.66 -4.45
C THR A 210 -5.61 -10.60 -5.50
N ASN A 211 -6.11 -11.84 -5.61
CA ASN A 211 -5.62 -12.81 -6.60
C ASN A 211 -5.75 -12.28 -8.04
N ARG A 212 -4.63 -12.22 -8.77
CA ARG A 212 -4.51 -11.63 -10.12
C ARG A 212 -4.99 -10.18 -10.21
N MET A 213 -5.04 -9.47 -9.09
CA MET A 213 -5.37 -8.05 -8.98
C MET A 213 -4.19 -7.26 -8.40
N TRP A 214 -3.47 -7.85 -7.47
CA TRP A 214 -2.27 -7.30 -6.84
C TRP A 214 -1.00 -7.90 -7.48
N PRO A 215 0.16 -7.20 -7.52
CA PRO A 215 0.46 -5.86 -6.98
C PRO A 215 0.39 -4.71 -8.00
N PHE A 216 -0.31 -4.85 -9.12
CA PHE A 216 -0.21 -3.90 -10.23
C PHE A 216 -1.52 -3.67 -10.96
N SER A 217 -1.51 -2.72 -11.91
CA SER A 217 -2.59 -2.48 -12.86
C SER A 217 -2.00 -2.25 -14.25
N TYR A 218 -2.55 -2.93 -15.27
CA TYR A 218 -2.17 -2.81 -16.67
C TYR A 218 -3.39 -2.54 -17.54
N ASP A 219 -3.41 -1.44 -18.27
CA ASP A 219 -4.59 -0.95 -19.01
C ASP A 219 -4.39 -0.96 -20.54
N LYS A 220 -3.79 -2.04 -21.06
CA LYS A 220 -3.60 -2.25 -22.51
C LYS A 220 -3.87 -3.69 -22.90
N CYS A 221 -4.49 -3.90 -24.07
CA CYS A 221 -4.67 -5.24 -24.63
C CYS A 221 -3.54 -5.59 -25.60
N GLU A 222 -2.49 -6.21 -25.07
CA GLU A 222 -1.29 -6.61 -25.83
C GLU A 222 -0.89 -8.04 -25.43
N PRO A 223 -1.65 -9.08 -25.84
CA PRO A 223 -1.47 -10.46 -25.37
C PRO A 223 -0.10 -11.06 -25.71
N GLU A 224 0.60 -10.52 -26.71
CA GLU A 224 1.98 -10.89 -27.06
C GLU A 224 3.02 -10.35 -26.06
N LEU A 225 2.70 -9.28 -25.31
CA LEU A 225 3.57 -8.67 -24.31
C LEU A 225 3.19 -9.10 -22.89
N PHE A 226 1.89 -9.19 -22.61
CA PHE A 226 1.35 -9.51 -21.30
C PHE A 226 0.16 -10.46 -21.44
N ASP A 227 0.33 -11.70 -20.96
CA ASP A 227 -0.74 -12.69 -20.94
C ASP A 227 -1.93 -12.14 -20.11
N PRO A 228 -3.09 -11.90 -20.74
CA PRO A 228 -4.23 -11.25 -20.10
C PRO A 228 -4.82 -12.08 -18.96
N THR A 229 -4.51 -13.38 -18.86
CA THR A 229 -4.97 -14.23 -17.75
C THR A 229 -4.30 -13.90 -16.42
N ASN A 230 -3.17 -13.17 -16.45
CA ASN A 230 -2.44 -12.74 -15.25
C ASN A 230 -3.07 -11.53 -14.55
N GLN A 231 -4.00 -10.82 -15.18
CA GLN A 231 -4.80 -9.77 -14.55
C GLN A 231 -6.29 -10.08 -14.67
N ARG A 232 -6.98 -10.22 -13.53
CA ARG A 232 -8.38 -10.64 -13.49
C ARG A 232 -9.31 -9.67 -14.23
N ILE A 233 -9.06 -8.37 -14.16
CA ILE A 233 -9.78 -7.35 -14.94
C ILE A 233 -8.82 -6.84 -16.00
N SER A 234 -8.82 -7.48 -17.17
CA SER A 234 -7.88 -7.19 -18.27
C SER A 234 -8.49 -6.21 -19.28
N ALA A 235 -7.64 -5.39 -19.90
CA ALA A 235 -8.04 -4.54 -21.01
C ALA A 235 -8.37 -5.33 -22.30
N CYS A 236 -8.09 -6.64 -22.35
CA CYS A 236 -8.53 -7.52 -23.44
C CYS A 236 -9.95 -8.08 -23.25
N ASP A 237 -10.64 -7.72 -22.16
CA ASP A 237 -11.99 -8.21 -21.89
C ASP A 237 -13.05 -7.20 -22.36
N ASP A 238 -13.82 -7.60 -23.38
CA ASP A 238 -14.95 -6.82 -23.90
C ASP A 238 -16.18 -6.82 -22.97
N SER A 239 -16.24 -7.74 -22.01
CA SER A 239 -17.39 -7.91 -21.12
C SER A 239 -16.99 -8.38 -19.72
N PRO A 240 -16.25 -7.55 -18.95
CA PRO A 240 -15.76 -7.92 -17.62
C PRO A 240 -16.86 -8.10 -16.56
N GLY A 241 -18.10 -7.66 -16.87
CA GLY A 241 -19.24 -7.74 -15.97
C GLY A 241 -19.14 -6.78 -14.77
N TYR A 242 -20.03 -6.96 -13.79
CA TYR A 242 -20.00 -6.25 -12.49
C TYR A 242 -19.96 -4.70 -12.56
N GLY A 243 -20.45 -4.12 -13.66
CA GLY A 243 -20.43 -2.66 -13.87
C GLY A 243 -19.06 -2.09 -14.25
N LEU A 244 -18.08 -2.94 -14.58
CA LEU A 244 -16.77 -2.54 -15.07
C LEU A 244 -16.84 -2.16 -16.56
N ASN A 245 -15.96 -1.24 -16.98
CA ASN A 245 -15.89 -0.80 -18.36
C ASN A 245 -15.27 -1.89 -19.25
N PRO A 246 -15.84 -2.18 -20.43
CA PRO A 246 -15.18 -2.96 -21.47
C PRO A 246 -13.79 -2.39 -21.81
N ASN A 247 -12.84 -3.28 -22.10
CA ASN A 247 -11.50 -2.92 -22.57
C ASN A 247 -10.73 -1.98 -21.64
N GLN A 248 -10.98 -2.09 -20.33
CA GLN A 248 -10.28 -1.32 -19.31
C GLN A 248 -9.65 -2.25 -18.28
N GLY A 249 -8.33 -2.34 -18.30
CA GLY A 249 -7.56 -3.12 -17.37
C GLY A 249 -7.40 -2.42 -16.02
N ARG A 250 -7.72 -3.13 -14.95
CA ARG A 250 -7.74 -2.61 -13.59
C ARG A 250 -7.11 -3.60 -12.62
N GLY A 251 -6.40 -3.08 -11.65
CA GLY A 251 -5.82 -3.87 -10.57
C GLY A 251 -5.89 -3.18 -9.22
N ALA A 252 -5.17 -3.75 -8.25
CA ALA A 252 -5.02 -3.28 -6.89
C ALA A 252 -3.52 -3.05 -6.61
N PRO A 253 -2.92 -2.02 -7.23
CA PRO A 253 -1.50 -1.74 -7.05
C PRO A 253 -1.18 -1.42 -5.60
N GLU A 254 0.01 -1.81 -5.15
CA GLU A 254 0.55 -1.50 -3.81
C GLU A 254 1.58 -0.37 -3.91
N ILE A 255 1.55 0.53 -2.92
CA ILE A 255 2.51 1.63 -2.77
C ILE A 255 2.93 1.70 -1.31
N ASP A 256 4.16 1.31 -1.02
CA ASP A 256 4.73 1.30 0.33
C ASP A 256 5.37 2.63 0.64
N LEU A 257 4.92 3.26 1.72
CA LEU A 257 5.63 4.36 2.37
C LEU A 257 6.73 3.79 3.27
N LEU A 258 6.42 2.70 3.96
CA LEU A 258 7.34 1.96 4.79
C LEU A 258 6.92 0.50 4.83
N GLU A 259 7.83 -0.40 4.51
CA GLU A 259 7.62 -1.82 4.74
C GLU A 259 8.96 -2.43 5.18
N GLY A 260 9.00 -3.12 6.31
CA GLY A 260 10.21 -3.79 6.78
C GLY A 260 10.62 -3.43 8.20
N GLY A 261 11.68 -4.07 8.68
CA GLY A 261 12.15 -3.97 10.06
C GLY A 261 13.65 -4.16 10.20
N GLY A 262 14.22 -3.62 11.28
CA GLY A 262 15.63 -3.77 11.64
C GLY A 262 16.58 -3.26 10.54
N LEU A 263 17.16 -4.19 9.79
CA LEU A 263 18.21 -3.94 8.78
C LEU A 263 17.68 -3.52 7.40
N ALA A 264 16.39 -3.71 7.13
CA ALA A 264 15.83 -3.50 5.80
C ALA A 264 14.48 -2.79 5.89
N ILE A 265 14.35 -1.73 5.09
CA ILE A 265 13.08 -1.07 4.81
C ILE A 265 12.96 -1.02 3.29
N SER A 266 11.93 -1.64 2.73
CA SER A 266 11.49 -1.44 1.36
C SER A 266 10.56 -0.24 1.29
N SER A 267 10.66 0.47 0.16
CA SER A 267 9.62 1.34 -0.35
C SER A 267 9.32 0.88 -1.78
N SER A 268 8.08 1.03 -2.23
CA SER A 268 7.68 0.54 -3.56
C SER A 268 8.49 1.25 -4.66
N LEU A 269 9.21 0.48 -5.46
CA LEU A 269 9.68 0.90 -6.78
C LEU A 269 8.58 0.52 -7.79
N GLN A 270 7.90 1.50 -8.36
CA GLN A 270 6.80 1.28 -9.30
C GLN A 270 7.29 0.76 -10.65
N ILE A 271 7.69 -0.51 -10.73
CA ILE A 271 7.97 -1.19 -11.99
C ILE A 271 6.72 -1.95 -12.40
N ALA A 272 6.14 -1.62 -13.56
CA ALA A 272 5.03 -2.38 -14.13
C ALA A 272 5.41 -3.86 -14.31
N PRO A 273 4.67 -4.82 -13.74
CA PRO A 273 4.90 -6.24 -13.98
C PRO A 273 4.77 -6.56 -15.46
N GLY A 274 5.68 -7.38 -15.98
CA GLY A 274 5.74 -7.67 -17.41
C GLY A 274 6.45 -6.61 -18.26
N MET A 275 6.95 -5.51 -17.68
CA MET A 275 7.78 -4.56 -18.42
C MET A 275 8.97 -5.30 -19.07
N PRO A 276 9.23 -5.15 -20.37
CA PRO A 276 10.37 -5.81 -21.00
C PRO A 276 11.67 -5.43 -20.29
N SER A 277 12.60 -6.38 -20.16
CA SER A 277 13.87 -6.15 -19.46
C SER A 277 14.64 -4.93 -19.99
N ASP A 278 14.41 -4.58 -21.26
CA ASP A 278 15.02 -3.44 -21.96
C ASP A 278 14.52 -2.06 -21.48
N PHE A 279 13.42 -2.00 -20.71
CA PHE A 279 12.92 -0.74 -20.12
C PHE A 279 13.11 -0.66 -18.61
N ARG A 280 13.75 -1.67 -17.99
CA ARG A 280 14.00 -1.72 -16.54
C ARG A 280 15.39 -1.16 -16.17
N LEU A 281 15.68 -1.08 -14.87
CA LEU A 281 17.04 -0.93 -14.35
C LEU A 281 18.02 -1.90 -15.03
N PHE A 282 19.29 -1.51 -15.18
CA PHE A 282 20.31 -2.49 -15.50
C PHE A 282 20.42 -3.48 -14.33
N ALA A 283 20.51 -4.78 -14.64
CA ALA A 283 20.66 -5.77 -13.59
C ALA A 283 21.99 -5.58 -12.86
N ALA A 284 21.98 -5.72 -11.53
CA ALA A 284 23.21 -5.78 -10.75
C ALA A 284 24.12 -6.91 -11.29
N ASP A 285 25.40 -6.63 -11.45
CA ASP A 285 26.39 -7.59 -11.91
C ASP A 285 26.81 -8.51 -10.76
N ALA A 286 25.92 -9.44 -10.43
CA ALA A 286 26.06 -10.40 -9.34
C ALA A 286 27.27 -11.34 -9.48
N LYS A 287 27.93 -11.34 -10.64
CA LYS A 287 29.14 -12.17 -10.91
C LYS A 287 30.41 -11.33 -11.07
N GLY A 288 30.30 -10.01 -11.11
CA GLY A 288 31.43 -9.10 -11.25
C GLY A 288 31.40 -8.04 -10.18
N VAL A 289 31.10 -6.80 -10.56
CA VAL A 289 31.32 -5.65 -9.66
C VAL A 289 30.43 -5.67 -8.41
N ASP A 290 29.27 -6.33 -8.48
CA ASP A 290 28.32 -6.44 -7.37
C ASP A 290 28.36 -7.82 -6.70
N VAL A 291 29.37 -8.65 -6.94
CA VAL A 291 29.47 -10.01 -6.37
C VAL A 291 29.38 -10.04 -4.83
N THR A 292 29.85 -8.98 -4.17
CA THR A 292 29.80 -8.87 -2.70
C THR A 292 28.43 -8.46 -2.17
N ASN A 293 27.56 -7.87 -3.00
CA ASN A 293 26.20 -7.50 -2.66
C ASN A 293 25.31 -7.60 -3.93
N PRO A 294 24.91 -8.81 -4.35
CA PRO A 294 24.13 -8.99 -5.58
C PRO A 294 22.71 -8.41 -5.49
N TYR A 295 22.29 -7.97 -4.30
CA TYR A 295 20.98 -7.37 -4.01
C TYR A 295 21.08 -5.86 -3.76
N CYS A 296 22.21 -5.24 -4.13
CA CYS A 296 22.52 -3.82 -3.95
C CYS A 296 21.47 -2.84 -4.51
N VAL A 297 20.60 -3.30 -5.42
CA VAL A 297 19.53 -2.49 -6.03
C VAL A 297 18.52 -2.03 -4.98
N TYR A 298 18.26 -2.84 -3.96
CA TYR A 298 17.32 -2.50 -2.88
C TYR A 298 17.91 -1.49 -1.90
N THR A 299 19.24 -1.42 -1.82
CA THR A 299 20.00 -0.50 -0.96
C THR A 299 20.55 0.71 -1.73
N TYR A 300 20.29 0.81 -3.04
CA TYR A 300 20.76 1.88 -3.93
C TYR A 300 22.29 2.05 -3.95
N ASP A 301 23.05 1.00 -3.66
CA ASP A 301 24.52 1.00 -3.56
C ASP A 301 25.22 0.08 -4.58
N CYS A 302 24.53 -0.32 -5.65
CA CYS A 302 25.14 -1.08 -6.73
C CYS A 302 26.28 -0.30 -7.36
N LYS A 303 27.36 -1.02 -7.65
CA LYS A 303 28.49 -0.52 -8.43
C LYS A 303 28.21 -0.60 -9.92
N THR A 304 27.27 -1.44 -10.35
CA THR A 304 26.79 -1.46 -11.74
C THR A 304 26.10 -0.14 -12.12
N GLN A 305 26.58 0.49 -13.19
CA GLN A 305 26.03 1.74 -13.69
C GLN A 305 24.59 1.54 -14.21
N GLY A 306 23.65 2.38 -13.76
CA GLY A 306 22.24 2.26 -14.09
C GLY A 306 21.48 1.16 -13.33
N ALA A 307 22.09 0.52 -12.33
CA ALA A 307 21.40 -0.48 -11.51
C ALA A 307 20.67 0.12 -10.29
N ASN A 308 21.01 1.34 -9.86
CA ASN A 308 20.42 1.96 -8.67
C ASN A 308 19.14 2.75 -8.95
N LEU A 309 19.11 3.52 -10.04
CA LEU A 309 18.02 4.44 -10.34
C LEU A 309 17.73 4.44 -11.83
N ILE A 310 16.44 4.43 -12.16
CA ILE A 310 15.95 4.39 -13.53
C ILE A 310 16.40 5.68 -14.22
N ASP A 311 16.92 5.55 -15.44
CA ASP A 311 17.42 6.66 -16.25
C ASP A 311 18.56 7.47 -15.59
N VAL A 312 19.26 6.89 -14.60
CA VAL A 312 20.41 7.52 -13.94
C VAL A 312 21.63 6.60 -13.97
N PRO A 313 22.73 7.00 -14.64
CA PRO A 313 22.90 8.23 -15.42
C PRO A 313 22.21 8.17 -16.79
N THR A 314 21.48 9.23 -17.16
CA THR A 314 20.68 9.27 -18.40
C THR A 314 21.52 9.02 -19.66
N ALA A 315 22.73 9.59 -19.71
CA ALA A 315 23.64 9.40 -20.84
C ALA A 315 24.04 7.92 -21.05
N TYR A 316 24.11 7.14 -19.96
CA TYR A 316 24.45 5.72 -20.05
C TYR A 316 23.29 4.92 -20.65
N TYR A 317 22.06 5.18 -20.21
CA TYR A 317 20.87 4.58 -20.79
C TYR A 317 20.71 4.92 -22.28
N GLU A 318 20.89 6.20 -22.64
CA GLU A 318 20.85 6.64 -24.04
C GLU A 318 21.96 5.97 -24.88
N GLN A 319 23.17 5.83 -24.33
CA GLN A 319 24.27 5.16 -25.03
C GLN A 319 24.00 3.66 -25.26
N GLN A 320 23.50 2.96 -24.24
CA GLN A 320 23.34 1.50 -24.30
C GLN A 320 22.07 1.06 -25.03
N ARG A 321 20.99 1.85 -24.94
CA ARG A 321 19.67 1.46 -25.46
C ARG A 321 19.12 2.41 -26.53
N GLY A 322 19.62 3.64 -26.62
CA GLY A 322 19.12 4.64 -27.58
C GLY A 322 17.75 5.22 -27.22
N HIS A 323 17.23 4.93 -26.03
CA HIS A 323 15.96 5.47 -25.52
C HIS A 323 15.97 5.61 -24.00
N LYS A 324 14.99 6.32 -23.48
CA LYS A 324 14.72 6.43 -22.03
C LYS A 324 14.05 5.17 -21.50
N SER A 325 14.35 4.83 -20.26
CA SER A 325 13.63 3.85 -19.46
C SER A 325 12.53 4.55 -18.65
N TRP A 326 11.57 3.78 -18.13
CA TRP A 326 10.38 4.32 -17.48
C TRP A 326 10.48 4.28 -15.97
#